data_AF-A0A7X6JW72-F1
#
_entry.id   AF-A0A7X6JW72-F1
#
_cell.length_a   1.000
_cell.length_b   1.000
_cell.length_c   1.000
_cell.angle_alpha   90.00
_cell.angle_beta   90.00
_cell.angle_gamma   90.00
#
_symmetry.space_group_name_H-M   'P 1'
#
loop_
_entity.id
_entity.type
_entity.pdbx_description
1 polymer ?
#
loop_
_entity_poly.entity_id
_entity_poly.type
_entity_poly.pdbx_seq_one_letter_code
_entity_poly.pdbx_strand_id
1 'polypeptide(L)' 'MPAQDLLTRILAFAAHVGRGESQSPEAVARRRNWITTDGEVTADGLSLLSALDDQRETRTVFRGNF' A
#
# COMPACT_ATOMS: atom_id res chain seq x y z
N MET A 1 5.04 12.93 1.16
CA MET A 1 4.76 12.20 2.41
C MET A 1 6.08 11.83 3.08
N PRO A 2 6.19 11.93 4.41
CA PRO A 2 7.28 11.32 5.18
C PRO A 2 7.42 9.80 4.91
N ALA A 3 8.64 9.25 4.99
CA ALA A 3 8.90 7.82 4.74
C ALA A 3 8.08 6.89 5.67
N GLN A 4 7.91 7.29 6.94
CA GLN A 4 7.10 6.58 7.93
C GLN A 4 5.63 6.41 7.49
N ASP A 5 5.07 7.41 6.83
CA ASP A 5 3.69 7.40 6.37
C ASP A 5 3.52 6.45 5.18
N LEU A 6 4.50 6.43 4.27
CA LEU A 6 4.51 5.51 3.12
C LEU A 6 4.55 4.06 3.60
N LEU A 7 5.45 3.74 4.54
CA LEU A 7 5.56 2.41 5.12
C LEU A 7 4.25 2.00 5.80
N THR A 8 3.66 2.89 6.61
CA THR A 8 2.39 2.62 7.30
C THR A 8 1.26 2.30 6.31
N ARG A 9 1.16 3.05 5.20
CA ARG A 9 0.16 2.81 4.15
C ARG A 9 0.38 1.46 3.45
N ILE A 10 1.62 1.11 3.13
CA ILE A 10 1.95 -0.19 2.52
C ILE A 10 1.60 -1.34 3.47
N LEU A 11 1.95 -1.25 4.75
CA LEU A 11 1.64 -2.29 5.73
C LEU A 11 0.13 -2.45 5.94
N ALA A 12 -0.62 -1.35 5.97
CA ALA A 12 -2.08 -1.40 6.04
C ALA A 12 -2.68 -2.11 4.81
N PHE A 13 -2.17 -1.81 3.61
CA PHE A 13 -2.61 -2.48 2.40
C PHE A 13 -2.22 -3.97 2.41
N ALA A 14 -0.98 -4.29 2.80
CA ALA A 14 -0.49 -5.65 2.94
C ALA A 14 -1.32 -6.49 3.92
N ALA A 15 -1.75 -5.90 5.04
CA ALA A 15 -2.65 -6.53 5.99
C ALA A 15 -4.04 -6.81 5.39
N HIS A 16 -4.54 -5.91 4.55
CA HIS A 16 -5.82 -6.08 3.86
C HIS A 16 -5.79 -7.23 2.84
N VAL A 17 -4.75 -7.28 2.00
CA VAL A 17 -4.62 -8.32 0.96
C VAL A 17 -4.13 -9.66 1.47
N GLY A 18 -3.37 -9.67 2.57
CA GLY A 18 -2.90 -10.89 3.25
C GLY A 18 -3.91 -11.45 4.25
N ARG A 19 -5.14 -10.94 4.27
CA ARG A 19 -6.18 -11.39 5.20
C ARG A 19 -6.47 -12.87 5.00
N GLY A 20 -6.09 -13.69 5.99
CA GLY A 20 -6.23 -15.15 5.94
C GLY A 20 -4.92 -15.89 5.69
N GLU A 21 -3.83 -15.20 5.36
CA GLU A 21 -2.48 -15.76 5.41
C GLU A 21 -1.98 -15.73 6.86
N SER A 22 -1.24 -16.76 7.30
CA SER A 22 -0.56 -16.76 8.60
C SER A 22 0.70 -15.88 8.63
N GLN A 23 0.88 -15.02 7.63
CA GLN A 23 2.05 -14.17 7.46
C GLN A 23 1.78 -12.76 7.98
N SER A 24 2.81 -12.12 8.54
CA SER A 24 2.71 -10.72 8.95
C SER A 24 2.57 -9.80 7.72
N PRO A 25 1.95 -8.60 7.88
CA PRO A 25 1.86 -7.62 6.79
C PRO A 25 3.23 -7.26 6.19
N GLU A 26 4.28 -7.19 7.02
CA GLU A 26 5.65 -6.95 6.57
C GLU A 26 6.18 -8.10 5.70
N ALA A 27 5.91 -9.35 6.08
CA ALA A 27 6.29 -10.51 5.28
C ALA A 27 5.58 -10.52 3.92
N VAL A 28 4.30 -10.15 3.88
CA VAL A 28 3.52 -10.00 2.64
C VAL A 28 4.08 -8.87 1.78
N ALA A 29 4.40 -7.71 2.38
CA ALA A 29 4.97 -6.57 1.69
C ALA A 29 6.37 -6.87 1.11
N ARG A 30 7.23 -7.55 1.86
CA ARG A 30 8.55 -8.01 1.39
C ARG A 30 8.43 -9.04 0.27
N ARG A 31 7.54 -10.04 0.42
CA ARG A 31 7.29 -11.06 -0.62
C ARG A 31 6.86 -10.44 -1.95
N ARG A 32 6.14 -9.31 -1.89
CA ARG A 32 5.68 -8.55 -3.06
C ARG A 32 6.63 -7.44 -3.50
N ASN A 33 7.83 -7.38 -2.93
CA ASN A 33 8.84 -6.36 -3.25
C ASN A 33 8.38 -4.92 -3.02
N TRP A 34 7.41 -4.66 -2.13
CA TRP A 34 6.95 -3.30 -1.82
C TRP A 34 7.84 -2.59 -0.80
N ILE A 35 8.52 -3.37 0.04
CA ILE A 35 9.53 -2.90 0.98
C ILE A 35 10.76 -3.79 0.92
N THR A 36 11.92 -3.23 1.25
CA THR A 36 13.19 -3.97 1.36
C THR A 36 13.22 -4.81 2.65
N THR A 37 14.27 -5.62 2.79
CA THR A 37 14.56 -6.32 4.04
C THR A 37 14.75 -5.34 5.20
N ASP A 38 15.31 -4.16 4.93
CA ASP A 38 15.58 -3.12 5.93
C ASP A 38 14.35 -2.26 6.29
N GLY A 39 13.22 -2.49 5.61
CA GLY A 39 11.96 -1.76 5.86
C GLY A 39 11.81 -0.47 5.06
N GLU A 40 12.72 -0.22 4.11
CA GLU A 40 12.62 0.92 3.19
C GLU A 40 11.62 0.63 2.07
N VAL A 41 10.92 1.66 1.59
CA VAL A 41 9.95 1.52 0.50
C VAL A 41 10.68 1.43 -0.85
N THR A 42 10.31 0.46 -1.68
CA THR A 42 10.89 0.27 -3.01
C THR A 42 10.15 1.10 -4.08
N ALA A 43 10.68 1.12 -5.30
CA ALA A 43 9.98 1.71 -6.46
C ALA A 43 8.61 1.04 -6.73
N ASP A 44 8.50 -0.27 -6.53
CA ASP A 44 7.24 -1.00 -6.69
C ASP A 44 6.23 -0.62 -5.61
N GLY A 45 6.70 -0.44 -4.37
CA GLY A 45 5.88 0.06 -3.26
C GLY A 45 5.37 1.47 -3.51
N LEU A 46 6.20 2.36 -4.06
CA LEU A 46 5.78 3.70 -4.47
C LEU A 46 4.75 3.66 -5.61
N SER A 47 4.95 2.79 -6.59
CA SER A 47 4.01 2.61 -7.71
C SER A 47 2.65 2.10 -7.24
N LEU A 48 2.63 1.17 -6.28
CA LEU A 48 1.40 0.73 -5.61
C LEU A 48 0.67 1.91 -4.96
N LEU A 49 1.39 2.74 -4.18
CA LEU A 49 0.77 3.87 -3.49
C LEU A 49 0.18 4.89 -4.47
N SER A 50 0.86 5.16 -5.57
CA SER A 50 0.34 6.00 -6.66
C SER A 50 -0.97 5.44 -7.21
N ALA A 51 -1.01 4.14 -7.54
CA ALA A 51 -2.21 3.49 -8.07
C ALA A 51 -3.39 3.51 -7.06
N LEU A 52 -3.11 3.40 -5.76
CA LEU A 52 -4.13 3.52 -4.71
C LEU A 52 -4.68 4.95 -4.59
N ASP A 53 -3.83 5.96 -4.77
CA ASP A 53 -4.25 7.36 -4.76
C ASP A 53 -5.10 7.71 -6.01
N ASP A 54 -4.71 7.24 -7.19
CA ASP A 54 -5.49 7.41 -8.43
C ASP A 54 -6.90 6.80 -8.32
N GLN A 55 -7.02 5.62 -7.68
CA GLN A 55 -8.31 4.99 -7.40
C GLN A 55 -9.17 5.81 -6.42
N ARG A 56 -8.55 6.47 -5.44
CA ARG A 56 -9.26 7.34 -4.48
C ARG A 56 -9.81 8.57 -5.18
N GLU A 57 -9.05 9.19 -6.06
CA GLU A 57 -9.51 10.34 -6.85
C GLU A 57 -10.66 9.94 -7.77
N THR A 58 -10.56 8.79 -8.43
CA THR A 58 -11.63 8.25 -9.28
C THR A 58 -12.94 8.04 -8.50
N ARG A 59 -12.89 7.51 -7.26
CA ARG A 59 -14.10 7.35 -6.41
C ARG A 59 -14.72 8.69 -5.97
N THR A 60 -13.95 9.78 -5.99
CA THR A 60 -14.42 11.10 -5.56
C THR A 60 -15.26 11.76 -6.64
N VAL A 61 -14.95 11.53 -7.92
CA VAL A 61 -15.72 12.06 -9.07
C VAL A 61 -17.15 11.51 -9.13
N PHE A 62 -17.39 10.27 -8.67
CA PHE A 62 -18.71 9.64 -8.69
C PHE A 62 -19.63 9.98 -7.51
N ARG A 63 -19.16 10.75 -6.51
CA ARG A 63 -19.97 11.10 -5.32
C ARG A 63 -20.60 12.51 -5.36
N GLY A 64 -20.36 13.27 -6.43
CA GLY A 64 -20.79 14.67 -6.55
C GLY A 64 -21.99 14.94 -7.46
N ASN A 65 -22.72 13.92 -7.92
CA ASN A 65 -23.82 14.13 -8.87
C ASN A 65 -25.01 13.20 -8.61
N PHE A 66 -25.69 13.39 -7.49
CA PHE A 66 -27.09 12.98 -7.25
C PHE A 66 -27.76 13.97 -6.30
#